data_AF-A0A542XM34-F1
#
_entry.id   AF-A0A542XM34-F1
#
_cell.length_a   1.000
_cell.length_b   1.000
_cell.length_c   1.000
_cell.angle_alpha   90.00
_cell.angle_beta   90.00
_cell.angle_gamma   90.00
#
_symmetry.space_group_name_H-M   'P 1'
#
loop_
_entity.id
_entity.type
_entity.pdbx_description
1 polymer ?
#
loop_
_entity_poly.entity_id
_entity_poly.type
_entity_poly.pdbx_seq_one_letter_code
_entity_poly.pdbx_strand_id
1 'polypeptide(L)'
;MIAQPPLRPLLEVEVDGDWVLWRIAPRQGEAVHLPPDFYLHELLETPPGNIEAAAALMRTYGPLVDMDRNDLDFEAQSWLEDVPLDPDDGPWRVGHHRRDVEVHLSLAHEAIRTWLACQTEGGIEALVEAEVDEQQLEQFRLDNPDNVREVTLDDLREMMVASRLSALESVLNAALSKFSIGIGGLEKREATIYSASFLQLYNHMAERATVRHCANEPCRRPFVRQRGRAEFGQNRTEGVKYCSRECARAQAQRELRRRRRAAPISGSGTPV
;
A
#
# COMPACT_ATOMS: atom_id res chain seq x y z
N MET A 1 9.65 16.60 -6.47
CA MET A 1 9.03 15.81 -5.39
C MET A 1 8.04 16.71 -4.68
N ILE A 2 6.79 16.28 -4.59
CA ILE A 2 5.75 16.97 -3.83
C ILE A 2 5.92 16.59 -2.37
N ALA A 3 5.98 17.59 -1.48
CA ALA A 3 6.11 17.36 -0.05
C ALA A 3 4.85 16.65 0.48
N GLN A 4 5.04 15.64 1.33
CA GLN A 4 3.91 14.94 1.93
C GLN A 4 3.27 15.82 3.00
N PRO A 5 1.93 16.00 2.96
CA PRO A 5 1.24 16.70 4.04
C PRO A 5 1.37 15.88 5.33
N PRO A 6 1.47 16.55 6.51
CA PRO A 6 1.30 15.85 7.76
C PRO A 6 -0.17 15.42 7.92
N LEU A 7 -0.38 14.28 8.56
CA LEU A 7 -1.68 13.76 8.93
C LEU A 7 -1.91 13.93 10.43
N ARG A 8 -3.17 13.86 10.87
CA ARG A 8 -3.54 13.99 12.28
C ARG A 8 -4.19 12.70 12.76
N PRO A 9 -3.57 11.97 13.69
CA PRO A 9 -4.10 10.71 14.22
C PRO A 9 -5.47 10.90 14.86
N LEU A 10 -6.38 9.95 14.66
CA LEU A 10 -7.70 9.95 15.27
C LEU A 10 -7.66 9.11 16.56
N LEU A 11 -7.59 9.76 17.72
CA LEU A 11 -7.26 9.09 18.99
C LEU A 11 -8.39 8.19 19.52
N GLU A 12 -9.63 8.51 19.15
CA GLU A 12 -10.85 7.85 19.64
C GLU A 12 -11.55 7.09 18.49
N VAL A 13 -10.80 6.26 17.76
CA VAL A 13 -11.36 5.34 16.74
C VAL A 13 -11.66 3.99 17.38
N GLU A 14 -12.87 3.51 17.17
CA GLU A 14 -13.35 2.21 17.62
C GLU A 14 -13.85 1.37 16.44
N VAL A 15 -13.97 0.06 16.66
CA VAL A 15 -14.61 -0.86 15.72
C VAL A 15 -15.87 -1.38 16.38
N ASP A 16 -17.01 -1.24 15.71
CA ASP A 16 -18.31 -1.72 16.18
C ASP A 16 -19.04 -2.40 15.03
N GLY A 17 -19.24 -3.72 15.13
CA GLY A 17 -19.76 -4.54 14.05
C GLY A 17 -18.94 -4.40 12.76
N ASP A 18 -19.59 -3.91 11.70
CA ASP A 18 -18.99 -3.66 10.39
C ASP A 18 -18.52 -2.21 10.21
N TRP A 19 -18.38 -1.44 11.28
CA TRP A 19 -18.00 -0.04 11.21
C TRP A 19 -16.68 0.25 11.91
N VAL A 20 -15.88 1.11 11.30
CA VAL A 20 -14.81 1.85 11.98
C VAL A 20 -15.34 3.24 12.30
N LEU A 21 -15.53 3.54 13.58
CA LEU A 21 -16.27 4.72 14.05
C LEU A 21 -15.38 5.72 14.79
N TRP A 22 -15.72 7.00 14.67
CA TRP A 22 -15.19 8.09 15.50
C TRP A 22 -16.23 9.23 15.65
N ARG A 23 -15.95 10.22 16.49
CA ARG A 23 -16.84 11.37 16.71
C ARG A 23 -16.66 12.43 15.61
N ILE A 24 -17.73 13.13 15.21
CA ILE A 24 -17.69 14.20 14.16
C ILE A 24 -16.64 15.29 14.44
N ALA A 25 -16.36 15.57 15.71
CA ALA A 25 -15.21 16.39 16.13
C ALA A 25 -14.23 15.52 16.92
N PRO A 26 -13.44 14.67 16.24
CA PRO A 26 -12.63 13.68 16.92
C PRO A 26 -11.49 14.37 17.65
N ARG A 27 -11.10 13.79 18.79
CA ARG A 27 -9.83 14.16 19.40
C ARG A 27 -8.69 13.72 18.50
N GLN A 28 -7.91 14.70 18.07
CA GLN A 28 -6.78 14.50 17.18
C GLN A 28 -5.46 14.52 17.95
N GLY A 29 -4.52 13.69 17.52
CA GLY A 29 -3.15 13.69 18.00
C GLY A 29 -2.32 14.83 17.42
N GLU A 30 -1.04 14.86 17.80
CA GLU A 30 -0.04 15.70 17.15
C GLU A 30 0.12 15.31 15.68
N ALA A 31 0.47 16.29 14.85
CA ALA A 31 0.67 16.08 13.43
C ALA A 31 1.85 15.13 13.17
N VAL A 32 1.65 14.11 12.34
CA VAL A 32 2.65 13.09 12.00
C VAL A 32 2.83 12.98 10.50
N HIS A 33 4.04 12.61 10.05
CA HIS A 33 4.27 12.25 8.65
C HIS A 33 4.23 10.74 8.48
N LEU A 34 3.72 10.28 7.33
CA LEU A 34 3.85 8.87 6.97
C LEU A 34 5.33 8.49 6.84
N PRO A 35 5.77 7.36 7.40
CA PRO A 35 7.07 6.79 7.14
C PRO A 35 7.38 6.68 5.64
N PRO A 36 8.66 6.70 5.22
CA PRO A 36 9.03 6.37 3.84
C PRO A 36 8.55 4.97 3.45
N ASP A 37 8.15 4.80 2.19
CA ASP A 37 7.66 3.53 1.63
C ASP A 37 6.42 3.00 2.39
N PHE A 38 5.59 3.89 2.95
CA PHE A 38 4.40 3.50 3.73
C PHE A 38 3.46 2.59 2.93
N TYR A 39 3.27 2.92 1.65
CA TYR A 39 2.44 2.14 0.76
C TYR A 39 2.97 0.71 0.55
N LEU A 40 4.29 0.48 0.56
CA LEU A 40 4.90 -0.85 0.40
C LEU A 40 4.88 -1.71 1.67
N HIS A 41 4.62 -1.08 2.81
CA HIS A 41 4.75 -1.72 4.11
C HIS A 41 3.40 -1.70 4.82
N GLU A 42 3.04 -0.61 5.49
CA GLU A 42 1.82 -0.54 6.29
C GLU A 42 0.56 -0.73 5.44
N LEU A 43 0.45 -0.05 4.29
CA LEU A 43 -0.77 -0.14 3.47
C LEU A 43 -0.89 -1.51 2.78
N LEU A 44 0.17 -1.97 2.11
CA LEU A 44 0.17 -3.26 1.38
C LEU A 44 0.13 -4.47 2.33
N GLU A 45 0.62 -4.36 3.56
CA GLU A 45 0.58 -5.45 4.55
C GLU A 45 -0.73 -5.49 5.35
N THR A 46 -1.55 -4.44 5.28
CA THR A 46 -2.88 -4.42 5.93
C THR A 46 -3.87 -5.20 5.06
N PRO A 47 -4.39 -6.36 5.51
CA PRO A 47 -5.35 -7.12 4.71
C PRO A 47 -6.64 -6.33 4.46
N PRO A 48 -7.23 -6.34 3.25
CA PRO A 48 -8.37 -5.47 2.94
C PRO A 48 -9.57 -5.62 3.87
N GLY A 49 -9.90 -6.84 4.32
CA GLY A 49 -11.02 -7.10 5.23
C GLY A 49 -10.74 -6.88 6.72
N ASN A 50 -9.53 -6.43 7.09
CA ASN A 50 -9.12 -6.29 8.49
C ASN A 50 -9.37 -4.85 8.99
N ILE A 51 -10.61 -4.60 9.41
CA ILE A 51 -11.05 -3.28 9.87
C ILE A 51 -10.38 -2.86 11.20
N GLU A 52 -9.95 -3.82 12.02
CA GLU A 52 -9.20 -3.55 13.24
C GLU A 52 -7.79 -3.02 12.95
N ALA A 53 -7.13 -3.59 11.93
CA ALA A 53 -5.84 -3.10 11.46
C ALA A 53 -5.98 -1.72 10.80
N ALA A 54 -7.03 -1.51 9.99
CA ALA A 54 -7.37 -0.20 9.45
C ALA A 54 -7.58 0.85 10.56
N ALA A 55 -8.38 0.53 11.58
CA ALA A 55 -8.59 1.38 12.74
C ALA A 55 -7.27 1.66 13.51
N ALA A 56 -6.36 0.70 13.58
CA ALA A 56 -5.04 0.90 14.19
C ALA A 56 -4.17 1.88 13.38
N LEU A 57 -4.20 1.80 12.05
CA LEU A 57 -3.57 2.81 11.21
C LEU A 57 -4.19 4.19 11.46
N MET A 58 -5.51 4.28 11.61
CA MET A 58 -6.19 5.55 11.84
C MET A 58 -5.84 6.20 13.17
N ARG A 59 -5.73 5.39 14.23
CA ARG A 59 -5.24 5.84 15.53
C ARG A 59 -3.79 6.32 15.53
N THR A 60 -3.00 5.84 14.58
CA THR A 60 -1.56 6.13 14.51
C THR A 60 -1.24 7.28 13.57
N TYR A 61 -1.96 7.40 12.46
CA TYR A 61 -1.59 8.31 11.37
C TYR A 61 -2.71 9.29 10.99
N GLY A 62 -3.98 8.90 11.02
CA GLY A 62 -5.12 9.77 10.72
C GLY A 62 -6.19 9.10 9.86
N PRO A 63 -7.12 9.86 9.25
CA PRO A 63 -8.19 9.28 8.42
C PRO A 63 -7.65 8.34 7.35
N LEU A 64 -8.25 7.16 7.18
CA LEU A 64 -7.76 6.17 6.21
C LEU A 64 -8.05 6.61 4.78
N VAL A 65 -9.30 6.98 4.50
CA VAL A 65 -9.86 7.32 3.18
C VAL A 65 -10.75 8.56 3.28
N ASP A 66 -11.20 9.08 2.14
CA ASP A 66 -12.14 10.19 2.11
C ASP A 66 -13.53 9.76 2.61
N MET A 67 -14.21 10.61 3.40
CA MET A 67 -15.56 10.30 3.90
C MET A 67 -16.59 10.27 2.78
N ASP A 68 -16.42 11.12 1.76
CA ASP A 68 -17.33 11.23 0.63
C ASP A 68 -16.90 10.33 -0.55
N ARG A 69 -15.91 9.45 -0.35
CA ARG A 69 -15.34 8.55 -1.37
C ARG A 69 -14.80 9.28 -2.62
N ASN A 70 -14.44 10.55 -2.49
CA ASN A 70 -13.89 11.35 -3.60
C ASN A 70 -12.47 10.91 -4.03
N ASP A 71 -11.83 10.03 -3.26
CA ASP A 71 -10.56 9.39 -3.59
C ASP A 71 -10.71 8.05 -4.33
N LEU A 72 -11.94 7.68 -4.71
CA LEU A 72 -12.27 6.59 -5.64
C LEU A 72 -12.67 7.14 -7.02
N ASP A 73 -12.44 6.33 -8.05
CA ASP A 73 -12.98 6.59 -9.38
C ASP A 73 -14.47 6.20 -9.48
N PHE A 74 -15.09 6.53 -10.61
CA PHE A 74 -16.51 6.30 -10.82
C PHE A 74 -16.89 4.80 -10.76
N GLU A 75 -16.04 3.91 -11.28
CA GLU A 75 -16.31 2.47 -11.28
C GLU A 75 -16.24 1.91 -9.86
N ALA A 76 -15.20 2.23 -9.09
CA ALA A 76 -15.07 1.82 -7.70
C ALA A 76 -16.16 2.40 -6.80
N GLN A 77 -16.62 3.63 -7.05
CA GLN A 77 -17.77 4.20 -6.35
C GLN A 77 -19.04 3.38 -6.60
N SER A 78 -19.24 2.87 -7.82
CA SER A 78 -20.42 2.06 -8.14
C SER A 78 -20.51 0.76 -7.31
N TRP A 79 -19.36 0.19 -6.91
CA TRP A 79 -19.31 -1.01 -6.05
C TRP A 79 -19.78 -0.75 -4.61
N LEU A 80 -19.94 0.52 -4.23
CA LEU A 80 -20.30 0.97 -2.89
C LEU A 80 -21.67 1.70 -2.86
N GLU A 81 -22.43 1.68 -3.95
CA GLU A 81 -23.74 2.36 -4.03
C GLU A 81 -24.72 1.91 -2.95
N ASP A 82 -24.72 0.62 -2.62
CA ASP A 82 -25.57 0.03 -1.58
C ASP A 82 -24.96 0.11 -0.16
N VAL A 83 -23.75 0.66 -0.02
CA VAL A 83 -23.04 0.76 1.26
C VAL A 83 -23.36 2.09 1.93
N PRO A 84 -23.95 2.11 3.13
CA PRO A 84 -24.28 3.35 3.83
C PRO A 84 -23.04 4.23 4.07
N LEU A 85 -23.20 5.55 3.92
CA LEU A 85 -22.14 6.52 4.20
C LEU A 85 -22.01 6.84 5.69
N ASP A 86 -23.11 6.76 6.44
CA ASP A 86 -23.19 7.10 7.85
C ASP A 86 -23.73 5.92 8.67
N PRO A 87 -23.26 5.74 9.92
CA PRO A 87 -23.81 4.76 10.83
C PRO A 87 -25.20 5.19 11.34
N ASP A 88 -26.07 4.22 11.61
CA ASP A 88 -27.41 4.47 12.17
C ASP A 88 -27.38 4.99 13.63
N ASP A 89 -26.23 4.85 14.30
CA ASP A 89 -26.03 5.08 15.74
C ASP A 89 -25.83 6.56 16.11
N GLY A 90 -26.86 7.37 15.82
CA GLY A 90 -27.04 8.72 16.35
C GLY A 90 -26.15 9.81 15.74
N PRO A 91 -26.55 11.09 15.84
CA PRO A 91 -26.03 12.19 15.02
C PRO A 91 -24.62 12.66 15.37
N TRP A 92 -23.87 11.94 16.23
CA TRP A 92 -22.57 12.36 16.75
C TRP A 92 -21.41 11.45 16.38
N ARG A 93 -21.70 10.34 15.68
CA ARG A 93 -20.72 9.39 15.18
C ARG A 93 -20.70 9.43 13.66
N VAL A 94 -19.51 9.26 13.11
CA VAL A 94 -19.24 9.03 11.69
C VAL A 94 -18.30 7.85 11.59
N GLY A 95 -18.23 7.24 10.42
CA GLY A 95 -17.41 6.06 10.24
C GLY A 95 -17.17 5.68 8.80
N HIS A 96 -16.36 4.66 8.63
CA HIS A 96 -16.28 3.92 7.37
C HIS A 96 -16.85 2.53 7.58
N HIS A 97 -17.71 2.10 6.66
CA HIS A 97 -18.20 0.73 6.67
C HIS A 97 -17.07 -0.23 6.24
N ARG A 98 -17.13 -1.49 6.68
CA ARG A 98 -16.14 -2.54 6.37
C ARG A 98 -15.91 -2.62 4.86
N ARG A 99 -17.00 -2.55 4.09
CA ARG A 99 -16.94 -2.65 2.64
C ARG A 99 -16.18 -1.48 2.01
N ASP A 100 -16.30 -0.27 2.57
CA ASP A 100 -15.52 0.88 2.11
C ASP A 100 -14.02 0.63 2.32
N VAL A 101 -13.65 0.18 3.52
CA VAL A 101 -12.26 -0.15 3.88
C VAL A 101 -11.72 -1.25 2.95
N GLU A 102 -12.51 -2.30 2.72
CA GLU A 102 -12.14 -3.41 1.84
C GLU A 102 -11.88 -2.97 0.40
N VAL A 103 -12.78 -2.17 -0.19
CA VAL A 103 -12.64 -1.72 -1.57
C VAL A 103 -11.38 -0.87 -1.71
N HIS A 104 -11.19 0.13 -0.84
CA HIS A 104 -10.00 0.98 -0.91
C HIS A 104 -8.70 0.20 -0.74
N LEU A 105 -8.62 -0.68 0.28
CA LEU A 105 -7.40 -1.46 0.50
C LEU A 105 -7.14 -2.46 -0.62
N SER A 106 -8.18 -3.05 -1.22
CA SER A 106 -8.04 -3.95 -2.37
C SER A 106 -7.51 -3.21 -3.59
N LEU A 107 -8.07 -2.04 -3.91
CA LEU A 107 -7.60 -1.17 -4.99
C LEU A 107 -6.17 -0.71 -4.76
N ALA A 108 -5.82 -0.33 -3.52
CA ALA A 108 -4.44 -0.02 -3.16
C ALA A 108 -3.50 -1.21 -3.40
N HIS A 109 -3.87 -2.40 -2.93
CA HIS A 109 -3.04 -3.59 -3.09
C HIS A 109 -2.82 -3.91 -4.57
N GLU A 110 -3.87 -3.84 -5.37
CA GLU A 110 -3.81 -4.09 -6.79
C GLU A 110 -2.91 -3.08 -7.51
N ALA A 111 -3.16 -1.78 -7.31
CA ALA A 111 -2.38 -0.72 -7.92
C ALA A 111 -0.88 -0.81 -7.53
N ILE A 112 -0.58 -1.07 -6.25
CA ILE A 112 0.80 -1.19 -5.77
C ILE A 112 1.48 -2.42 -6.35
N ARG A 113 0.80 -3.57 -6.45
CA ARG A 113 1.35 -4.79 -7.06
C ARG A 113 1.60 -4.62 -8.55
N THR A 114 0.65 -3.99 -9.27
CA THR A 114 0.83 -3.65 -10.69
C THR A 114 2.05 -2.75 -10.87
N TRP A 115 2.18 -1.69 -10.08
CA TRP A 115 3.36 -0.81 -10.16
C TRP A 115 4.67 -1.55 -9.89
N LEU A 116 4.70 -2.43 -8.86
CA LEU A 116 5.86 -3.25 -8.54
C LEU A 116 6.25 -4.18 -9.69
N ALA A 117 5.27 -4.81 -10.32
CA ALA A 117 5.46 -5.68 -11.47
C ALA A 117 6.06 -4.91 -12.67
N CYS A 118 5.61 -3.67 -12.90
CA CYS A 118 6.18 -2.79 -13.92
C CYS A 118 7.65 -2.36 -13.66
N GLN A 119 8.22 -2.65 -12.50
CA GLN A 119 9.63 -2.33 -12.21
C GLN A 119 10.62 -3.31 -12.84
N THR A 120 10.14 -4.42 -13.39
CA THR A 120 10.95 -5.45 -14.04
C THR A 120 10.41 -5.73 -15.43
N GLU A 121 11.31 -5.93 -16.39
CA GLU A 121 10.95 -6.33 -17.75
C GLU A 121 10.17 -7.67 -17.72
N GLY A 122 9.02 -7.71 -18.40
CA GLY A 122 8.12 -8.88 -18.38
C GLY A 122 7.36 -9.09 -17.06
N GLY A 123 7.49 -8.19 -16.09
CA GLY A 123 6.97 -8.42 -14.74
C GLY A 123 5.44 -8.35 -14.64
N ILE A 124 4.80 -7.48 -15.42
CA ILE A 124 3.33 -7.37 -15.43
C ILE A 124 2.70 -8.55 -16.16
N GLU A 125 3.34 -9.02 -17.23
CA GLU A 125 2.95 -10.24 -17.95
C GLU A 125 3.05 -11.45 -17.01
N ALA A 126 4.17 -11.60 -16.29
CA ALA A 126 4.35 -12.69 -15.33
C ALA A 126 3.35 -12.63 -14.15
N LEU A 127 2.97 -11.43 -13.71
CA LEU A 127 1.92 -11.24 -12.69
C LEU A 127 0.57 -11.76 -13.21
N VAL A 128 0.18 -11.35 -14.42
CA VAL A 128 -1.09 -11.75 -15.03
C VAL A 128 -1.12 -13.24 -15.36
N GLU A 129 -0.02 -13.81 -15.88
CA GLU A 129 0.10 -15.24 -16.16
C GLU A 129 -0.11 -16.10 -14.91
N ALA A 130 0.32 -15.62 -13.74
CA ALA A 130 0.16 -16.33 -12.47
C ALA A 130 -1.29 -16.33 -11.93
N GLU A 131 -2.14 -15.43 -12.44
CA GLU A 131 -3.52 -15.23 -11.95
C GLU A 131 -4.58 -15.62 -12.99
N VAL A 132 -4.20 -15.66 -14.27
CA VAL A 132 -5.10 -15.94 -15.40
C VAL A 132 -4.76 -17.29 -16.03
N ASP A 133 -5.65 -18.25 -15.80
CA ASP A 133 -5.62 -19.59 -16.34
C ASP A 133 -6.90 -19.92 -17.16
N GLU A 134 -7.00 -21.17 -17.60
CA GLU A 134 -8.10 -21.67 -18.44
C GLU A 134 -9.48 -21.54 -17.76
N GLN A 135 -9.53 -21.59 -16.43
CA GLN A 135 -10.77 -21.42 -15.68
C GLN A 135 -11.29 -19.98 -15.79
N GLN A 136 -10.41 -18.97 -15.69
CA GLN A 136 -10.82 -17.58 -15.91
C GLN A 136 -11.21 -17.33 -17.36
N LEU A 137 -10.58 -18.01 -18.33
CA LEU A 137 -10.99 -17.94 -19.73
C LEU A 137 -12.40 -18.48 -19.96
N GLU A 138 -12.71 -19.64 -19.37
CA GLU A 138 -14.05 -20.21 -19.48
C GLU A 138 -15.09 -19.31 -18.82
N GLN A 139 -14.79 -18.78 -17.62
CA GLN A 139 -15.67 -17.83 -16.94
C GLN A 139 -15.90 -16.57 -17.79
N PHE A 140 -14.84 -16.01 -18.38
CA PHE A 140 -14.95 -14.85 -19.26
C PHE A 140 -15.89 -15.10 -20.45
N ARG A 141 -15.82 -16.30 -21.06
CA ARG A 141 -16.70 -16.69 -22.17
C ARG A 141 -18.15 -16.82 -21.73
N LEU A 142 -18.40 -17.34 -20.53
CA LEU A 142 -19.74 -17.42 -19.95
C LEU A 142 -20.33 -16.04 -19.67
N ASP A 143 -19.53 -15.11 -19.19
CA ASP A 143 -19.97 -13.74 -18.88
C ASP A 143 -20.15 -12.88 -20.14
N ASN A 144 -19.56 -13.30 -21.28
CA ASN A 144 -19.60 -12.56 -22.54
C ASN A 144 -20.07 -13.45 -23.71
N PRO A 145 -21.30 -14.00 -23.66
CA PRO A 145 -21.79 -14.96 -24.65
C PRO A 145 -21.94 -14.37 -26.06
N ASP A 146 -22.15 -13.05 -26.15
CA ASP A 146 -22.33 -12.32 -27.41
C ASP A 146 -21.00 -11.88 -28.05
N ASN A 147 -19.86 -12.27 -27.49
CA ASN A 147 -18.56 -11.90 -28.05
C ASN A 147 -18.35 -12.59 -29.41
N VAL A 148 -18.29 -11.78 -30.46
CA VAL A 148 -18.19 -12.26 -31.86
C VAL A 148 -16.81 -12.88 -32.15
N ARG A 149 -15.79 -12.57 -31.33
CA ARG A 149 -14.43 -13.09 -31.48
C ARG A 149 -14.18 -14.20 -30.48
N GLU A 150 -13.63 -15.33 -30.97
CA GLU A 150 -13.10 -16.36 -30.09
C GLU A 150 -11.88 -15.80 -29.34
N VAL A 151 -12.04 -15.57 -28.04
CA VAL A 151 -10.98 -15.08 -27.15
C VAL A 151 -10.13 -16.28 -26.72
N THR A 152 -8.82 -16.18 -26.94
CA THR A 152 -7.83 -17.14 -26.45
C THR A 152 -7.34 -16.78 -25.05
N LEU A 153 -6.58 -17.69 -24.41
CA LEU A 153 -5.97 -17.39 -23.11
C LEU A 153 -4.98 -16.22 -23.21
N ASP A 154 -4.22 -16.13 -24.29
CA ASP A 154 -3.26 -15.05 -24.51
C ASP A 154 -3.98 -13.71 -24.74
N ASP A 155 -5.08 -13.71 -25.50
CA ASP A 155 -5.94 -12.52 -25.64
C ASP A 155 -6.46 -12.04 -24.27
N LEU A 156 -6.91 -12.96 -23.42
CA LEU A 156 -7.39 -12.63 -22.08
C LEU A 156 -6.27 -12.03 -21.23
N ARG A 157 -5.06 -12.59 -21.28
CA ARG A 157 -3.89 -12.07 -20.57
C ARG A 157 -3.52 -10.67 -21.05
N GLU A 158 -3.50 -10.43 -22.36
CA GLU A 158 -3.25 -9.09 -22.92
C GLU A 158 -4.31 -8.07 -22.45
N MET A 159 -5.59 -8.46 -22.48
CA MET A 159 -6.67 -7.61 -21.97
C MET A 159 -6.52 -7.33 -20.46
N MET A 160 -6.09 -8.31 -19.67
CA MET A 160 -5.85 -8.15 -18.24
C MET A 160 -4.65 -7.27 -17.93
N VAL A 161 -3.56 -7.36 -18.71
CA VAL A 161 -2.44 -6.41 -18.61
C VAL A 161 -2.93 -4.98 -18.85
N ALA A 162 -3.68 -4.75 -19.95
CA ALA A 162 -4.21 -3.43 -20.27
C ALA A 162 -5.17 -2.91 -19.18
N SER A 163 -6.08 -3.77 -18.70
CA SER A 163 -7.01 -3.45 -17.62
C SER A 163 -6.27 -3.03 -16.34
N ARG A 164 -5.25 -3.80 -15.92
CA ARG A 164 -4.44 -3.48 -14.72
C ARG A 164 -3.74 -2.14 -14.82
N LEU A 165 -3.17 -1.81 -15.98
CA LEU A 165 -2.52 -0.52 -16.20
C LEU A 165 -3.52 0.64 -16.15
N SER A 166 -4.68 0.46 -16.77
CA SER A 166 -5.78 1.42 -16.71
C SER A 166 -6.28 1.62 -15.28
N ALA A 167 -6.46 0.54 -14.52
CA ALA A 167 -6.86 0.59 -13.12
C ALA A 167 -5.83 1.31 -12.24
N LEU A 168 -4.53 1.02 -12.43
CA LEU A 168 -3.45 1.74 -11.75
C LEU A 168 -3.53 3.25 -12.01
N GLU A 169 -3.68 3.66 -13.26
CA GLU A 169 -3.81 5.08 -13.62
C GLU A 169 -5.05 5.71 -12.99
N SER A 170 -6.21 5.04 -13.07
CA SER A 170 -7.46 5.54 -12.51
C SER A 170 -7.39 5.72 -10.99
N VAL A 171 -6.89 4.69 -10.28
CA VAL A 171 -6.69 4.73 -8.83
C VAL A 171 -5.72 5.83 -8.42
N LEU A 172 -4.61 6.01 -9.15
CA LEU A 172 -3.67 7.11 -8.90
C LEU A 172 -4.34 8.47 -9.06
N ASN A 173 -5.07 8.69 -10.16
CA ASN A 173 -5.72 9.96 -10.45
C ASN A 173 -6.79 10.29 -9.40
N ALA A 174 -7.60 9.31 -9.01
CA ALA A 174 -8.61 9.47 -7.97
C ALA A 174 -7.96 9.77 -6.60
N ALA A 175 -6.99 8.96 -6.17
CA ALA A 175 -6.31 9.14 -4.88
C ALA A 175 -5.56 10.48 -4.78
N LEU A 176 -5.03 10.99 -5.90
CA LEU A 176 -4.29 12.25 -5.97
C LEU A 176 -5.17 13.47 -6.25
N SER A 177 -6.47 13.29 -6.53
CA SER A 177 -7.40 14.37 -6.89
C SER A 177 -7.37 15.51 -5.87
N LYS A 178 -7.27 15.19 -4.57
CA LYS A 178 -7.15 16.14 -3.44
C LYS A 178 -5.93 17.06 -3.51
N PHE A 179 -4.87 16.65 -4.19
CA PHE A 179 -3.64 17.44 -4.36
C PHE A 179 -3.63 18.27 -5.65
N SER A 180 -4.73 18.25 -6.42
CA SER A 180 -4.90 19.07 -7.61
C SER A 180 -5.02 20.56 -7.28
N ILE A 181 -4.93 21.40 -8.32
CA ILE A 181 -4.90 22.88 -8.22
C ILE A 181 -6.04 23.39 -7.34
N GLY A 182 -5.71 24.28 -6.39
CA GLY A 182 -6.70 25.03 -5.62
C GLY A 182 -6.06 26.04 -4.68
N ILE A 183 -6.87 26.74 -3.90
CA ILE A 183 -6.44 27.87 -3.05
C ILE A 183 -6.01 27.38 -1.67
N GLY A 184 -4.77 27.70 -1.25
CA GLY A 184 -4.21 27.32 0.05
C GLY A 184 -3.08 26.29 -0.04
N GLY A 185 -2.44 25.97 1.10
CA GLY A 185 -1.37 24.97 1.18
C GLY A 185 -1.90 23.52 1.28
N LEU A 186 -0.99 22.55 1.13
CA LEU A 186 -1.32 21.11 1.17
C LEU A 186 -1.90 20.66 2.51
N GLU A 187 -1.54 21.36 3.59
CA GLU A 187 -2.05 21.12 4.95
C GLU A 187 -3.57 21.35 5.08
N LYS A 188 -4.19 22.05 4.12
CA LYS A 188 -5.64 22.31 4.08
C LYS A 188 -6.43 21.32 3.23
N ARG A 189 -5.77 20.29 2.67
CA ARG A 189 -6.38 19.35 1.72
C ARG A 189 -6.98 18.11 2.36
N GLU A 190 -7.06 18.09 3.70
CA GLU A 190 -7.63 16.97 4.48
C GLU A 190 -7.14 15.62 3.93
N ALA A 191 -5.81 15.52 3.82
CA ALA A 191 -5.17 14.35 3.29
C ALA A 191 -5.49 13.14 4.18
N THR A 192 -5.57 12.00 3.53
CA THR A 192 -5.87 10.70 4.12
C THR A 192 -4.62 9.83 4.04
N ILE A 193 -4.58 8.74 4.80
CA ILE A 193 -3.51 7.74 4.66
C ILE A 193 -3.45 7.24 3.21
N TYR A 194 -4.60 7.00 2.59
CA TYR A 194 -4.72 6.55 1.21
C TYR A 194 -4.08 7.53 0.22
N SER A 195 -4.58 8.76 0.16
CA SER A 195 -4.06 9.80 -0.74
C SER A 195 -2.58 10.11 -0.49
N ALA A 196 -2.14 10.23 0.77
CA ALA A 196 -0.74 10.48 1.10
C ALA A 196 0.18 9.30 0.72
N SER A 197 -0.33 8.05 0.80
CA SER A 197 0.40 6.85 0.35
C SER A 197 0.59 6.85 -1.17
N PHE A 198 -0.46 7.17 -1.93
CA PHE A 198 -0.39 7.30 -3.37
C PHE A 198 0.47 8.50 -3.82
N LEU A 199 0.56 9.55 -3.01
CA LEU A 199 1.52 10.63 -3.23
C LEU A 199 2.97 10.16 -3.05
N GLN A 200 3.26 9.24 -2.12
CA GLN A 200 4.58 8.62 -2.03
C GLN A 200 4.90 7.81 -3.28
N LEU A 201 3.96 6.97 -3.72
CA LEU A 201 4.07 6.15 -4.92
C LEU A 201 4.32 7.00 -6.17
N TYR A 202 3.51 8.05 -6.36
CA TYR A 202 3.68 9.01 -7.45
C TYR A 202 5.05 9.66 -7.45
N ASN A 203 5.53 10.11 -6.28
CA ASN A 203 6.87 10.69 -6.18
C ASN A 203 7.95 9.67 -6.59
N HIS A 204 7.82 8.40 -6.21
CA HIS A 204 8.75 7.36 -6.65
C HIS A 204 8.68 7.10 -8.16
N MET A 205 7.49 7.13 -8.76
CA MET A 205 7.33 7.06 -10.22
C MET A 205 8.00 8.23 -10.93
N ALA A 206 7.74 9.46 -10.47
CA ALA A 206 8.30 10.69 -11.04
C ALA A 206 9.84 10.75 -10.92
N GLU A 207 10.38 10.20 -9.84
CA GLU A 207 11.82 10.06 -9.60
C GLU A 207 12.46 8.90 -10.36
N ARG A 208 11.66 8.03 -10.99
CA ARG A 208 12.10 6.73 -11.54
C ARG A 208 12.90 5.94 -10.50
N ALA A 209 12.37 5.91 -9.28
CA ALA A 209 13.07 5.35 -8.15
C ALA A 209 13.20 3.83 -8.28
N THR A 210 14.39 3.30 -8.02
CA THR A 210 14.66 1.87 -8.13
C THR A 210 14.08 1.11 -6.94
N VAL A 211 13.17 0.16 -7.21
CA VAL A 211 12.71 -0.82 -6.22
C VAL A 211 13.79 -1.88 -5.98
N ARG A 212 14.06 -2.17 -4.71
CA ARG A 212 15.02 -3.18 -4.25
C ARG A 212 14.33 -4.16 -3.34
N HIS A 213 14.92 -5.34 -3.18
CA HIS A 213 14.46 -6.32 -2.19
C HIS A 213 15.41 -6.32 -0.99
N CYS A 214 14.83 -6.35 0.21
CA CYS A 214 15.60 -6.33 1.45
C CYS A 214 16.50 -7.57 1.57
N ALA A 215 17.81 -7.36 1.68
CA ALA A 215 18.79 -8.44 1.80
C ALA A 215 18.80 -9.14 3.17
N ASN A 216 17.93 -8.72 4.10
CA ASN A 216 17.71 -9.46 5.34
C ASN A 216 16.89 -10.71 5.01
N GLU A 217 17.46 -11.88 5.24
CA GLU A 217 16.93 -13.17 4.73
C GLU A 217 15.47 -13.47 5.08
N PRO A 218 14.96 -13.14 6.29
CA PRO A 218 13.56 -13.36 6.63
C PRO A 218 12.62 -12.27 6.13
N CYS A 219 13.15 -11.09 5.75
CA CYS A 219 12.33 -9.95 5.36
C CYS A 219 12.02 -10.00 3.86
N ARG A 220 13.04 -9.86 3.00
CA ARG A 220 12.92 -9.88 1.52
C ARG A 220 11.90 -8.91 0.89
N ARG A 221 11.28 -8.05 1.68
CA ARG A 221 10.25 -7.11 1.20
C ARG A 221 10.83 -6.12 0.17
N PRO A 222 10.01 -5.67 -0.79
CA PRO A 222 10.37 -4.57 -1.67
C PRO A 222 10.51 -3.27 -0.85
N PHE A 223 11.44 -2.41 -1.23
CA PHE A 223 11.63 -1.08 -0.66
C PHE A 223 12.34 -0.17 -1.67
N VAL A 224 12.12 1.13 -1.57
CA VAL A 224 12.80 2.16 -2.36
C VAL A 224 13.83 2.89 -1.50
N ARG A 225 13.48 3.21 -0.24
CA ARG A 225 14.28 4.02 0.68
C ARG A 225 14.49 3.29 2.02
N GLN A 226 15.66 3.46 2.62
CA GLN A 226 15.91 2.89 3.96
C GLN A 226 15.24 3.72 5.05
N ARG A 227 14.38 3.09 5.84
CA ARG A 227 13.77 3.70 7.03
C ARG A 227 14.77 3.93 8.17
N GLY A 228 14.61 5.06 8.86
CA GLY A 228 15.25 5.34 10.15
C GLY A 228 16.74 5.69 10.12
N ARG A 229 17.30 6.05 8.94
CA ARG A 229 18.71 6.49 8.81
C ARG A 229 18.87 7.94 8.35
N ALA A 230 17.86 8.52 7.70
CA ALA A 230 17.89 9.90 7.24
C ALA A 230 17.30 10.81 8.33
N GLU A 231 18.14 11.65 8.94
CA GLU A 231 17.72 12.64 9.94
C GLU A 231 17.12 13.91 9.29
N PHE A 232 17.45 14.16 8.02
CA PHE A 232 17.03 15.35 7.25
C PHE A 232 16.45 15.00 5.87
N GLY A 233 15.78 13.85 5.72
CA GLY A 233 15.21 13.42 4.42
C GLY A 233 16.25 13.07 3.35
N GLN A 234 17.54 13.16 3.65
CA GLN A 234 18.64 12.74 2.78
C GLN A 234 18.74 11.21 2.77
N ASN A 235 18.07 10.59 1.80
CA ASN A 235 18.15 9.15 1.58
C ASN A 235 19.30 8.85 0.61
N ARG A 236 20.18 7.92 0.97
CA ARG A 236 21.13 7.36 0.01
C ARG A 236 20.34 6.55 -1.01
N THR A 237 20.47 6.89 -2.27
CA THR A 237 19.86 6.15 -3.39
C THR A 237 20.71 4.94 -3.78
N GLU A 238 21.99 4.91 -3.43
CA GLU A 238 22.93 3.84 -3.77
C GLU A 238 23.48 3.12 -2.53
N GLY A 239 23.87 1.86 -2.70
CA GLY A 239 24.50 1.05 -1.66
C GLY A 239 23.59 0.64 -0.50
N VAL A 240 22.28 0.90 -0.59
CA VAL A 240 21.29 0.49 0.41
C VAL A 240 20.83 -0.94 0.13
N LYS A 241 21.05 -1.84 1.10
CA LYS A 241 20.71 -3.27 1.01
C LYS A 241 19.50 -3.69 1.84
N TYR A 242 19.06 -2.86 2.78
CA TYR A 242 18.04 -3.23 3.77
C TYR A 242 16.98 -2.15 3.88
N CYS A 243 15.71 -2.55 3.97
CA CYS A 243 14.57 -1.62 4.10
C CYS A 243 14.59 -0.81 5.39
N SER A 244 15.25 -1.30 6.45
CA SER A 244 15.36 -0.59 7.73
C SER A 244 16.71 -0.82 8.42
N ARG A 245 17.04 0.04 9.38
CA ARG A 245 18.19 -0.14 10.28
C ARG A 245 18.09 -1.44 11.09
N GLU A 246 16.88 -1.82 11.47
CA GLU A 246 16.61 -3.05 12.23
C GLU A 246 16.90 -4.29 11.39
N CYS A 247 16.47 -4.31 10.12
CA CYS A 247 16.79 -5.40 9.19
C CYS A 247 18.30 -5.53 8.98
N ALA A 248 19.03 -4.41 8.84
CA ALA A 248 20.48 -4.43 8.72
C ALA A 248 21.15 -5.02 9.98
N ARG A 249 20.70 -4.60 11.17
CA ARG A 249 21.21 -5.12 12.46
C ARG A 249 20.90 -6.60 12.64
N ALA A 250 19.69 -7.03 12.31
CA ALA A 250 19.26 -8.42 12.42
C ALA A 250 20.10 -9.34 11.51
N GLN A 251 20.31 -8.94 10.26
CA GLN A 251 21.15 -9.71 9.33
C GLN A 251 22.61 -9.77 9.82
N ALA A 252 23.19 -8.65 10.25
CA ALA A 252 24.56 -8.62 10.79
C ALA A 252 24.75 -9.54 12.01
N GLN A 253 23.76 -9.59 12.91
CA GLN A 253 23.78 -10.51 14.06
C GLN A 253 23.70 -11.99 13.62
N ARG A 254 22.91 -12.31 12.60
CA ARG A 254 22.83 -13.67 12.04
C ARG A 254 24.16 -14.09 11.43
N GLU A 255 24.78 -13.22 10.62
CA GLU A 255 26.08 -13.49 10.02
C GLU A 255 27.18 -13.66 11.08
N LEU A 256 27.19 -12.82 12.13
CA LEU A 256 28.10 -12.98 13.26
C LEU A 256 27.92 -14.34 13.95
N ARG A 257 26.67 -14.76 14.21
CA ARG A 257 26.37 -16.07 14.80
C ARG A 257 26.82 -17.22 13.88
N ARG A 258 26.65 -17.09 12.56
CA ARG A 258 27.16 -18.08 11.59
C ARG A 258 28.67 -18.18 11.62
N ARG A 259 29.38 -17.04 11.58
CA ARG A 259 30.85 -17.00 11.68
C ARG A 259 31.36 -17.64 12.97
N ARG A 260 30.69 -17.38 14.10
CA ARG A 260 31.03 -18.00 15.39
C ARG A 260 30.82 -19.51 15.42
N ARG A 261 29.80 -20.03 14.73
CA ARG A 261 29.54 -21.48 14.61
C ARG A 261 30.49 -22.17 13.61
N ALA A 262 30.89 -21.46 12.57
CA ALA A 262 31.81 -21.96 11.53
C ALA A 262 33.29 -21.83 11.92
N ALA A 263 33.61 -21.01 12.93
CA ALA A 263 34.95 -20.96 13.50
C ALA A 263 35.25 -22.32 14.15
N PRO A 264 36.31 -23.03 13.73
CA PRO A 264 36.69 -24.28 14.39
C PRO A 264 36.98 -23.98 15.86
N ILE A 265 36.54 -24.88 16.74
CA ILE A 265 37.04 -24.93 18.12
C ILE A 265 38.54 -25.11 17.97
N SER A 266 39.31 -24.04 18.13
CA SER A 266 40.76 -24.12 18.24
C SER A 266 41.00 -24.89 19.53
N GLY A 267 41.18 -26.20 19.36
CA GLY A 267 41.50 -27.11 20.43
C GLY A 267 42.69 -26.54 21.18
N SER A 268 42.50 -26.41 22.49
CA SER A 268 43.57 -26.36 23.48
C SER A 268 44.43 -27.62 23.32
N GLY A 269 45.35 -27.59 22.37
CA GLY A 269 46.46 -28.52 22.28
C GLY A 269 47.64 -27.90 23.02
N THR A 270 47.80 -28.27 24.30
CA THR A 270 49.09 -28.13 24.98
C THR A 270 49.90 -29.38 24.63
N PRO A 271 51.01 -29.28 23.90
CA PRO A 271 51.92 -30.40 23.72
C PRO A 271 52.95 -30.45 24.86
N VAL A 272 53.08 -31.67 25.41
CA VAL A 272 54.19 -32.26 26.19
C VAL A 272 54.55 -31.59 27.51
#